data_AF-A0A8S4AVS6-F1
#
_entry.id   AF-A0A8S4AVS6-F1
#
_cell.length_a   1.000
_cell.length_b   1.000
_cell.length_c   1.000
_cell.angle_alpha   90.00
_cell.angle_beta   90.00
_cell.angle_gamma   90.00
#
_symmetry.space_group_name_H-M   'P 1'
#
loop_
_entity.id
_entity.type
_entity.pdbx_description
1 polymer ?
#
loop_
_entity_poly.entity_id
_entity_poly.type
_entity_poly.pdbx_seq_one_letter_code
_entity_poly.pdbx_strand_id
1 'polypeptide(L)'
;MALSPVTLLSLGFLLSLAQGAPSNKGPVSLPFRVSVENDLSNLTPVSYASSVVEGGVLIGALRRLQETQNDFKFTVQEHPDFGPFLESVNGVAGDEAQNTYWEILSENSGEYSRLDVGIGCYTPATNEHIVLRFSTWTPNSDE
;
A
#
# COMPACT_ATOMS: atom_id res chain seq x y z
N MET A 1 -41.24 31.92 71.28
CA MET A 1 -41.09 30.45 71.29
C MET A 1 -40.18 30.07 70.14
N ALA A 2 -39.20 29.21 70.44
CA ALA A 2 -38.12 28.78 69.56
C ALA A 2 -38.58 27.86 68.42
N LEU A 3 -37.85 27.85 67.30
CA LEU A 3 -37.01 26.72 66.85
C LEU A 3 -36.40 27.08 65.47
N SER A 4 -35.07 27.13 65.40
CA SER A 4 -34.29 26.91 64.17
C SER A 4 -33.97 25.41 64.05
N PRO A 5 -33.18 24.92 63.07
CA PRO A 5 -33.24 25.03 61.60
C PRO A 5 -33.19 23.62 60.95
N VAL A 6 -33.43 23.44 59.64
CA VAL A 6 -32.76 22.36 58.87
C VAL A 6 -32.56 22.80 57.41
N THR A 7 -31.29 22.90 57.03
CA THR A 7 -30.78 22.89 55.65
C THR A 7 -30.89 21.50 55.05
N LEU A 8 -31.41 21.37 53.82
CA LEU A 8 -31.28 20.16 53.02
C LEU A 8 -30.46 20.47 51.76
N LEU A 9 -29.18 20.08 51.79
CA LEU A 9 -28.41 19.77 50.59
C LEU A 9 -28.75 18.33 50.19
N SER A 10 -29.27 18.10 48.98
CA SER A 10 -29.19 16.78 48.34
C SER A 10 -28.69 16.92 46.90
N LEU A 11 -27.40 16.65 46.74
CA LEU A 11 -26.73 16.49 45.45
C LEU A 11 -27.06 15.09 44.93
N GLY A 12 -28.08 14.98 44.07
CA GLY A 12 -28.58 13.72 43.52
C GLY A 12 -28.07 13.46 42.11
N PHE A 13 -26.94 12.74 42.04
CA PHE A 13 -26.32 11.98 40.94
C PHE A 13 -27.16 11.81 39.64
N LEU A 14 -26.80 12.56 38.59
CA LEU A 14 -27.21 12.28 37.21
C LEU A 14 -26.46 11.03 36.69
N LEU A 15 -27.12 9.87 36.66
CA LEU A 15 -26.65 8.71 35.90
C LEU A 15 -26.76 9.01 34.41
N SER A 16 -25.72 9.61 33.85
CA SER A 16 -25.51 9.62 32.40
C SER A 16 -25.10 8.21 31.98
N LEU A 17 -26.07 7.41 31.52
CA LEU A 17 -25.80 6.29 30.63
C LEU A 17 -25.21 6.87 29.34
N ALA A 18 -23.88 7.05 29.31
CA ALA A 18 -23.16 7.14 28.06
C ALA A 18 -23.21 5.75 27.43
N GLN A 19 -24.27 5.49 26.66
CA GLN A 19 -24.26 4.38 25.73
C GLN A 19 -23.05 4.58 24.82
N GLY A 20 -22.07 3.68 24.92
CA GLY A 20 -20.88 3.70 24.09
C GLY A 20 -21.31 3.66 22.63
N ALA A 21 -21.17 4.78 21.94
CA ALA A 21 -21.26 4.80 20.49
C ALA A 21 -20.24 3.80 19.95
N PRO A 22 -20.60 2.91 19.01
CA PRO A 22 -19.62 2.04 18.39
C PRO A 22 -18.54 2.94 17.80
N SER A 23 -17.30 2.75 18.25
CA SER A 23 -16.14 3.38 17.64
C SER A 23 -16.05 2.80 16.24
N ASN A 24 -16.63 3.49 15.26
CA ASN A 24 -16.53 3.15 13.86
C ASN A 24 -15.11 3.51 13.43
N LYS A 25 -14.14 2.69 13.87
CA LYS A 25 -12.76 2.82 13.41
C LYS A 25 -12.81 2.53 11.91
N GLY A 26 -12.38 3.51 11.11
CA GLY A 26 -12.26 3.33 9.67
C GLY A 26 -11.34 2.15 9.32
N PRO A 27 -11.25 1.78 8.04
CA PRO A 27 -10.41 0.67 7.60
C PRO A 27 -8.97 0.82 8.12
N VAL A 28 -8.39 -0.27 8.60
CA VAL A 28 -7.00 -0.29 9.06
C VAL A 28 -6.10 -0.06 7.85
N SER A 29 -5.21 0.94 7.95
CA SER A 29 -4.22 1.25 6.93
C SER A 29 -2.88 0.57 7.27
N LEU A 30 -2.33 -0.15 6.30
CA LEU A 30 -1.07 -0.89 6.36
C LEU A 30 -0.02 -0.12 5.53
N PRO A 31 0.89 0.63 6.18
CA PRO A 31 1.93 1.39 5.47
C PRO A 31 3.01 0.47 4.93
N PHE A 32 3.57 0.80 3.77
CA PHE A 32 4.69 0.09 3.15
C PHE A 32 5.46 1.04 2.21
N ARG A 33 6.57 0.59 1.64
CA ARG A 33 7.39 1.38 0.71
C ARG A 33 7.38 0.76 -0.69
N VAL A 34 7.35 1.61 -1.71
CA VAL A 34 7.55 1.21 -3.11
C VAL A 34 8.81 1.88 -3.62
N SER A 35 9.74 1.13 -4.20
CA SER A 35 10.91 1.66 -4.91
C SER A 35 10.84 1.35 -6.39
N VAL A 36 11.37 2.28 -7.20
CA VAL A 36 11.54 2.12 -8.64
C VAL A 36 13.03 2.03 -8.92
N GLU A 37 13.45 0.90 -9.47
CA GLU A 37 14.83 0.58 -9.83
C GLU A 37 14.91 0.33 -11.34
N ASN A 38 16.02 0.71 -11.96
CA ASN A 38 16.26 0.41 -13.36
C ASN A 38 17.70 -0.10 -13.51
N ASP A 39 17.85 -1.42 -13.55
CA ASP A 39 19.13 -2.12 -13.62
C ASP A 39 19.85 -1.89 -14.97
N LEU A 40 19.13 -1.40 -15.97
CA LEU A 40 19.66 -1.09 -17.30
C LEU A 40 20.14 0.36 -17.41
N SER A 41 20.15 1.10 -16.29
CA SER A 41 20.57 2.49 -16.20
C SER A 41 21.39 2.73 -14.93
N ASN A 42 22.16 3.82 -14.89
CA ASN A 42 22.86 4.26 -13.68
C ASN A 42 22.01 5.23 -12.82
N LEU A 43 20.69 5.18 -12.95
CA LEU A 43 19.81 6.05 -12.18
C LEU A 43 19.71 5.57 -10.74
N THR A 44 19.80 6.50 -9.80
CA THR A 44 19.57 6.21 -8.39
C THR A 44 18.12 5.76 -8.18
N PRO A 45 17.88 4.64 -7.46
CA PRO A 45 16.53 4.22 -7.11
C PRO A 45 15.73 5.31 -6.41
N VAL A 46 14.46 5.45 -6.76
CA VAL A 46 13.54 6.39 -6.13
C VAL A 46 12.54 5.62 -5.28
N SER A 47 12.21 6.14 -4.09
CA SER A 47 11.34 5.46 -3.13
C SER A 47 10.18 6.33 -2.69
N TYR A 48 9.00 5.72 -2.58
CA TYR A 48 7.74 6.35 -2.21
C TYR A 48 7.14 5.65 -0.99
N ALA A 49 6.61 6.42 -0.05
CA ALA A 49 5.79 5.89 1.03
C ALA A 49 4.36 5.67 0.51
N SER A 50 3.79 4.50 0.79
CA SER A 50 2.42 4.18 0.40
C SER A 50 1.71 3.40 1.51
N SER A 51 0.45 3.06 1.25
CA SER A 51 -0.35 2.22 2.14
C SER A 51 -1.46 1.52 1.39
N VAL A 52 -1.91 0.38 1.90
CA VAL A 52 -3.16 -0.27 1.54
C VAL A 52 -4.07 -0.34 2.75
N VAL A 53 -5.39 -0.41 2.53
CA VAL A 53 -6.27 -0.90 3.61
C VAL A 53 -6.04 -2.39 3.80
N GLU A 54 -6.40 -2.94 4.95
CA GLU A 54 -6.37 -4.39 5.18
C GLU A 54 -7.12 -5.16 4.06
N GLY A 55 -6.44 -6.12 3.44
CA GLY A 55 -6.91 -6.86 2.26
C GLY A 55 -6.86 -6.10 0.92
N GLY A 56 -6.34 -4.87 0.91
CA GLY A 56 -6.17 -4.06 -0.29
C GLY A 56 -4.96 -4.49 -1.12
N VAL A 57 -5.11 -4.45 -2.44
CA VAL A 57 -4.08 -4.91 -3.39
C VAL A 57 -3.12 -3.81 -3.84
N LEU A 58 -1.93 -4.22 -4.28
CA LEU A 58 -0.82 -3.35 -4.68
C LEU A 58 -1.20 -2.34 -5.76
N ILE A 59 -1.97 -2.74 -6.79
CA ILE A 59 -2.43 -1.81 -7.85
C ILE A 59 -3.22 -0.64 -7.28
N GLY A 60 -3.99 -0.84 -6.20
CA GLY A 60 -4.70 0.25 -5.53
C GLY A 60 -3.75 1.26 -4.91
N ALA A 61 -2.64 0.79 -4.34
CA ALA A 61 -1.60 1.66 -3.79
C ALA A 61 -0.82 2.41 -4.88
N LEU A 62 -0.52 1.75 -6.01
CA LEU A 62 0.14 2.40 -7.14
C LEU A 62 -0.75 3.49 -7.76
N ARG A 63 -2.07 3.26 -7.89
CA ARG A 63 -3.03 4.29 -8.33
C ARG A 63 -3.01 5.52 -7.43
N ARG A 64 -3.06 5.32 -6.11
CA ARG A 64 -2.95 6.43 -5.14
C ARG A 64 -1.62 7.17 -5.22
N LEU A 65 -0.50 6.44 -5.40
CA LEU A 65 0.80 7.08 -5.64
C LEU A 65 0.76 7.95 -6.90
N GLN A 66 0.23 7.43 -8.00
CA GLN A 66 0.14 8.18 -9.25
C GLN A 66 -0.74 9.44 -9.15
N GLU A 67 -1.81 9.39 -8.34
CA GLU A 67 -2.70 10.52 -8.08
C GLU A 67 -2.06 11.60 -7.19
N THR A 68 -1.16 11.21 -6.29
CA THR A 68 -0.63 12.10 -5.23
C THR A 68 0.83 12.52 -5.43
N GLN A 69 1.60 11.75 -6.19
CA GLN A 69 3.01 12.00 -6.50
C GLN A 69 3.14 12.30 -7.99
N ASN A 70 3.57 13.52 -8.31
CA ASN A 70 3.66 13.98 -9.70
C ASN A 70 4.73 13.24 -10.51
N ASP A 71 5.75 12.72 -9.82
CA ASP A 71 6.89 12.01 -10.36
C ASP A 71 6.71 10.48 -10.35
N PHE A 72 5.59 9.97 -9.83
CA PHE A 72 5.21 8.57 -9.97
C PHE A 72 4.13 8.43 -11.06
N LYS A 73 4.47 7.72 -12.13
CA LYS A 73 3.52 7.36 -13.21
C LYS A 73 3.70 5.89 -13.56
N PHE A 74 2.61 5.20 -13.84
CA PHE A 74 2.65 3.83 -14.34
C PHE A 74 1.49 3.57 -15.29
N THR A 75 1.69 2.63 -16.21
CA THR A 75 0.63 2.12 -17.08
C THR A 75 0.47 0.62 -16.88
N VAL A 76 -0.73 0.13 -17.17
CA VAL A 76 -1.03 -1.29 -17.17
C VAL A 76 -1.60 -1.68 -18.52
N GLN A 77 -1.24 -2.89 -18.95
CA GLN A 77 -1.90 -3.57 -20.05
C GLN A 77 -2.79 -4.67 -19.46
N GLU A 78 -4.06 -4.71 -19.85
CA GLU A 78 -4.97 -5.77 -19.39
C GLU A 78 -4.76 -7.04 -20.23
N HIS A 79 -4.40 -8.14 -19.57
CA HIS A 79 -4.31 -9.46 -20.18
C HIS A 79 -5.57 -10.28 -19.84
N PRO A 80 -6.22 -10.94 -20.82
CA PRO A 80 -7.47 -11.68 -20.57
C PRO A 80 -7.30 -12.81 -19.54
N ASP A 81 -6.14 -13.46 -19.50
CA ASP A 81 -5.88 -14.60 -18.61
C ASP A 81 -5.21 -14.23 -17.27
N PHE A 82 -4.54 -13.06 -17.21
CA PHE A 82 -3.68 -12.69 -16.07
C PHE A 82 -4.08 -11.37 -15.40
N GLY A 83 -4.98 -10.60 -16.01
CA GLY A 83 -5.41 -9.29 -15.53
C GLY A 83 -4.36 -8.20 -15.78
N PRO A 84 -4.22 -7.21 -14.88
CA PRO A 84 -3.39 -6.03 -15.12
C PRO A 84 -1.89 -6.36 -15.04
N PHE A 85 -1.24 -6.31 -16.18
CA PHE A 85 0.21 -6.42 -16.34
C PHE A 85 0.86 -5.04 -16.23
N LEU A 86 1.93 -4.92 -15.45
CA LEU A 86 2.67 -3.66 -15.28
C LEU A 86 3.50 -3.37 -16.54
N GLU A 87 3.03 -2.45 -17.36
CA GLU A 87 3.62 -2.16 -18.67
C GLU A 87 4.75 -1.13 -18.57
N SER A 88 4.52 -0.02 -17.87
CA SER A 88 5.52 1.04 -17.71
C SER A 88 5.52 1.65 -16.32
N VAL A 89 6.68 2.15 -15.88
CA VAL A 89 6.84 3.00 -14.69
C VAL A 89 7.75 4.17 -15.05
N ASN A 90 7.35 5.38 -14.65
CA ASN A 90 8.07 6.64 -14.86
C ASN A 90 8.56 6.85 -16.30
N GLY A 91 7.74 6.44 -17.28
CA GLY A 91 8.00 6.61 -18.70
C GLY A 91 8.88 5.54 -19.35
N VAL A 92 9.30 4.52 -18.60
CA VAL A 92 10.07 3.38 -19.12
C VAL A 92 9.14 2.17 -19.23
N ALA A 93 8.93 1.69 -20.46
CA ALA A 93 8.07 0.55 -20.77
C ALA A 93 8.88 -0.73 -21.00
N GLY A 94 8.30 -1.87 -20.64
CA GLY A 94 8.79 -3.17 -21.09
C GLY A 94 8.67 -3.31 -22.62
N ASP A 95 9.55 -4.10 -23.20
CA ASP A 95 9.62 -4.36 -24.64
C ASP A 95 10.03 -5.82 -24.89
N GLU A 96 9.11 -6.59 -25.48
CA GLU A 96 9.33 -7.99 -25.83
C GLU A 96 10.46 -8.17 -26.84
N ALA A 97 10.61 -7.26 -27.81
CA ALA A 97 11.68 -7.35 -28.80
C ALA A 97 13.07 -7.11 -28.17
N GLN A 98 13.12 -6.43 -27.02
CA GLN A 98 14.34 -6.16 -26.27
C GLN A 98 14.48 -7.06 -25.02
N ASN A 99 13.53 -7.96 -24.79
CA ASN A 99 13.43 -8.78 -23.59
C ASN A 99 13.47 -7.96 -22.29
N THR A 100 12.83 -6.79 -22.24
CA THR A 100 12.78 -5.93 -21.05
C THR A 100 11.41 -5.95 -20.39
N TYR A 101 11.38 -5.93 -19.06
CA TYR A 101 10.15 -6.01 -18.27
C TYR A 101 10.31 -5.34 -16.91
N TRP A 102 9.17 -5.17 -16.22
CA TRP A 102 9.12 -4.77 -14.82
C TRP A 102 8.94 -5.99 -13.93
N GLU A 103 10.02 -6.36 -13.24
CA GLU A 103 10.01 -7.36 -12.17
C GLU A 103 9.45 -6.74 -10.88
N ILE A 104 8.65 -7.50 -10.13
CA ILE A 104 8.10 -7.07 -8.85
C ILE A 104 8.70 -7.92 -7.75
N LEU A 105 9.41 -7.28 -6.83
CA LEU A 105 10.08 -7.92 -5.71
C LEU A 105 9.45 -7.47 -4.39
N SER A 106 9.42 -8.39 -3.43
CA SER A 106 9.15 -8.13 -2.02
C SER A 106 10.42 -8.30 -1.20
N GLU A 107 10.64 -7.39 -0.26
CA GLU A 107 11.69 -7.43 0.74
C GLU A 107 11.06 -7.10 2.11
N ASN A 108 11.21 -8.03 3.06
CA ASN A 108 10.70 -7.91 4.43
C ASN A 108 11.73 -8.28 5.51
N SER A 109 12.85 -8.90 5.14
CA SER A 109 13.79 -9.57 6.07
C SER A 109 15.27 -9.38 5.71
N GLY A 110 15.58 -8.47 4.82
CA GLY A 110 16.87 -8.26 4.16
C GLY A 110 17.06 -9.06 2.87
N GLU A 111 16.11 -9.93 2.51
CA GLU A 111 16.16 -10.75 1.30
C GLU A 111 15.06 -10.36 0.32
N TYR A 112 15.41 -10.26 -0.96
CA TYR A 112 14.47 -10.00 -2.04
C TYR A 112 13.90 -11.31 -2.57
N SER A 113 12.58 -11.36 -2.71
CA SER A 113 11.85 -12.46 -3.34
C SER A 113 11.01 -11.93 -4.49
N ARG A 114 10.99 -12.63 -5.63
CA ARG A 114 10.08 -12.31 -6.73
C ARG A 114 8.66 -12.68 -6.34
N LEU A 115 7.71 -11.80 -6.63
CA LEU A 115 6.30 -12.11 -6.44
C LEU A 115 5.82 -13.16 -7.46
N ASP A 116 5.01 -14.10 -6.99
CA ASP A 116 4.37 -15.14 -7.81
C ASP A 116 3.01 -14.68 -8.40
N VAL A 117 2.54 -13.51 -8.00
CA VAL A 117 1.30 -12.88 -8.48
C VAL A 117 1.52 -11.44 -8.91
N GLY A 118 0.69 -10.96 -9.83
CA GLY A 118 0.76 -9.58 -10.34
C GLY A 118 0.24 -8.52 -9.34
N ILE A 119 0.43 -7.26 -9.70
CA ILE A 119 -0.01 -6.09 -8.91
C ILE A 119 -1.52 -6.06 -8.62
N GLY A 120 -2.32 -6.75 -9.44
CA GLY A 120 -3.77 -6.87 -9.26
C GLY A 120 -4.19 -7.79 -8.12
N CYS A 121 -3.33 -8.70 -7.68
CA CYS A 121 -3.64 -9.72 -6.67
C CYS A 121 -2.79 -9.60 -5.41
N TYR A 122 -1.56 -9.10 -5.53
CA TYR A 122 -0.66 -9.00 -4.40
C TYR A 122 -1.20 -8.07 -3.32
N THR A 123 -1.18 -8.51 -2.07
CA THR A 123 -1.62 -7.73 -0.89
C THR A 123 -0.40 -7.40 -0.04
N PRO A 124 0.09 -6.14 -0.06
CA PRO A 124 1.26 -5.76 0.72
C PRO A 124 1.06 -5.90 2.23
N ALA A 125 2.12 -6.31 2.91
CA ALA A 125 2.21 -6.36 4.36
C ALA A 125 2.68 -5.02 4.95
N THR A 126 2.41 -4.81 6.24
CA THR A 126 2.91 -3.62 6.95
C THR A 126 4.44 -3.60 7.00
N ASN A 127 5.01 -2.44 6.71
CA ASN A 127 6.44 -2.14 6.62
C ASN A 127 7.20 -2.88 5.53
N GLU A 128 6.49 -3.54 4.63
CA GLU A 128 7.08 -4.21 3.48
C GLU A 128 7.76 -3.22 2.54
N HIS A 129 8.80 -3.70 1.86
CA HIS A 129 9.43 -3.01 0.75
C HIS A 129 9.13 -3.72 -0.56
N ILE A 130 8.31 -3.07 -1.39
CA ILE A 130 8.07 -3.48 -2.76
C ILE A 130 9.05 -2.78 -3.68
N VAL A 131 9.69 -3.53 -4.58
CA VAL A 131 10.54 -2.98 -5.64
C VAL A 131 9.94 -3.28 -6.99
N LEU A 132 9.75 -2.24 -7.79
CA LEU A 132 9.48 -2.32 -9.22
C LEU A 132 10.82 -2.16 -9.92
N ARG A 133 11.37 -3.25 -10.45
CA ARG A 133 12.72 -3.29 -11.04
C ARG A 133 12.61 -3.49 -12.54
N PHE A 134 13.11 -2.52 -13.31
CA PHE A 134 13.25 -2.67 -14.76
C PHE A 134 14.48 -3.52 -15.06
N SER A 135 14.27 -4.68 -15.69
CA SER A 135 15.31 -5.65 -15.96
C SER A 135 15.10 -6.36 -17.30
N THR A 136 15.98 -7.30 -17.61
CA THR A 136 15.87 -8.18 -18.79
C THR A 136 15.59 -9.61 -18.38
N TRP A 137 14.88 -10.37 -19.21
CA TRP A 137 14.86 -11.83 -19.09
C TRP A 137 15.79 -12.45 -20.12
N THR A 138 16.45 -13.54 -19.73
CA THR A 138 17.12 -14.41 -20.70
C THR A 138 16.22 -15.61 -20.96
N PRO A 139 15.91 -15.95 -22.23
CA PRO A 139 15.01 -17.06 -22.56
C PRO A 139 15.43 -18.45 -22.05
N ASN A 140 16.60 -18.59 -21.41
CA ASN A 140 17.21 -19.88 -21.06
C ASN A 140 17.69 -19.98 -19.60
N SER A 141 17.19 -19.16 -18.67
CA SER A 141 17.44 -19.37 -17.23
C SER A 141 16.24 -20.09 -16.63
N ASP A 142 16.24 -21.41 -16.85
CA ASP A 142 15.52 -22.51 -16.20
C ASP A 142 14.36 -22.16 -15.24
N GLU A 143 13.17 -22.63 -15.66
CA GLU A 143 12.08 -23.09 -14.79
C GLU A 143 12.54 -24.22 -13.86
#